data_AF-A0A0J0YNZ0-F1
#
_entry.id   AF-A0A0J0YNZ0-F1
#
_cell.length_a   1.000
_cell.length_b   1.000
_cell.length_c   1.000
_cell.angle_alpha   90.00
_cell.angle_beta   90.00
_cell.angle_gamma   90.00
#
_symmetry.space_group_name_H-M   'P 1'
#
loop_
_entity.id
_entity.type
_entity.pdbx_description
1 polymer ?
#
loop_
_entity_poly.entity_id
_entity_poly.type
_entity_poly.pdbx_seq_one_letter_code
_entity_poly.pdbx_strand_id
1 'polypeptide(L)' 'SLGVQSIVYVGSVTSLHSNIEPGSPVVPDAIIDYTSGRLSTFFASADQENVHTGFTHPYDRNLRVDMTKNAETHRTPVIR' A
#
# COMPACT_ATOMS: atom_id res chain seq x y z
N SER A 1 -16.70 3.36 -14.84
CA SER A 1 -15.99 3.39 -13.55
C SER A 1 -16.94 3.91 -12.46
N LEU A 2 -16.62 3.73 -11.17
CA LEU A 2 -17.51 4.06 -10.03
C LEU A 2 -17.17 5.40 -9.33
N GLY A 3 -16.23 6.19 -9.85
CA GLY A 3 -15.85 7.48 -9.23
C GLY A 3 -15.09 7.35 -7.90
N VAL A 4 -14.40 6.23 -7.67
CA VAL A 4 -13.60 5.99 -6.45
C VAL A 4 -12.47 7.00 -6.33
N GLN A 5 -12.32 7.60 -5.15
CA GLN A 5 -11.29 8.61 -4.85
C GLN A 5 -10.13 8.06 -4.01
N SER A 6 -10.31 6.94 -3.32
CA SER A 6 -9.30 6.31 -2.47
C SER A 6 -9.50 4.81 -2.42
N ILE A 7 -8.40 4.06 -2.35
CA ILE A 7 -8.42 2.60 -2.31
C ILE A 7 -7.64 2.18 -1.06
N VAL A 8 -8.27 1.36 -0.22
CA VAL A 8 -7.61 0.65 0.88
C VAL A 8 -7.51 -0.81 0.50
N TYR A 9 -6.29 -1.35 0.54
CA TYR A 9 -6.00 -2.77 0.32
C TYR A 9 -5.65 -3.44 1.65
N VAL A 10 -6.16 -4.65 1.87
CA VAL A 10 -5.82 -5.49 3.02
C VAL A 10 -5.19 -6.77 2.51
N GLY A 11 -4.01 -7.09 3.03
CA GLY A 11 -3.30 -8.33 2.70
C GLY A 11 -2.69 -8.96 3.96
N SER A 12 -2.57 -10.28 3.95
CA SER A 12 -1.87 -11.03 4.99
C SER A 12 -0.42 -11.25 4.59
N VAL A 13 0.51 -11.03 5.52
CA VAL A 13 1.96 -11.19 5.32
C VAL A 13 2.59 -11.84 6.54
N THR A 14 3.85 -12.28 6.41
CA THR A 14 4.70 -12.65 7.55
C THR A 14 5.70 -11.55 7.83
N SER A 15 6.02 -11.32 9.10
CA SER A 15 7.05 -10.38 9.49
C SER A 15 8.45 -10.95 9.24
N LEU A 16 9.38 -10.08 8.82
CA LEU A 16 10.82 -10.34 8.88
C LEU A 16 11.46 -9.82 10.18
N HIS A 17 10.70 -9.08 10.98
CA HIS A 17 11.11 -8.57 12.29
C HIS A 17 10.47 -9.41 13.41
N SER A 18 11.30 -9.96 14.30
CA SER A 18 10.86 -10.81 15.41
C SER A 18 9.94 -10.13 16.42
N ASN A 19 9.92 -8.79 16.44
CA ASN A 19 9.11 -8.01 17.39
C ASN A 19 7.69 -7.73 16.89
N ILE A 20 7.34 -8.18 15.68
CA ILE A 20 6.01 -8.05 15.11
C ILE A 20 5.33 -9.41 15.21
N GLU A 21 4.44 -9.53 16.18
CA GLU A 21 3.73 -10.77 16.46
C GLU A 21 2.66 -11.08 15.40
N PRO A 22 2.33 -12.36 15.16
CA PRO A 22 1.20 -12.74 14.32
C PRO A 22 -0.10 -12.04 14.76
N GLY A 23 -0.87 -11.53 13.80
CA GLY A 23 -2.09 -10.78 14.04
C GLY A 23 -1.90 -9.28 14.29
N SER A 24 -0.65 -8.79 14.37
CA SER A 24 -0.39 -7.35 14.48
C SER A 24 -0.79 -6.62 13.19
N PRO A 25 -1.65 -5.58 13.25
CA PRO A 25 -1.94 -4.72 12.10
C PRO A 25 -0.75 -3.82 11.77
N VAL A 26 -0.45 -3.69 10.47
CA VAL A 26 0.66 -2.85 9.96
C VAL A 26 0.14 -1.89 8.89
N VAL A 27 0.57 -0.63 8.94
CA VAL A 27 0.30 0.38 7.90
C VAL A 27 1.62 0.80 7.24
N PRO A 28 2.07 0.11 6.17
CA PRO A 28 3.41 0.27 5.61
C PRO A 28 3.61 1.65 4.97
N ASP A 29 4.84 2.18 5.01
CA ASP A 29 5.24 3.40 4.26
C ASP A 29 5.84 3.12 2.88
N ALA A 30 6.43 1.94 2.69
CA ALA A 30 7.18 1.57 1.50
C ALA A 30 6.95 0.10 1.12
N ILE A 31 7.38 -0.24 -0.08
CA ILE A 31 7.35 -1.60 -0.60
C ILE A 31 8.58 -1.87 -1.46
N ILE A 32 9.04 -3.11 -1.45
CA ILE A 32 10.00 -3.62 -2.43
C ILE A 32 9.24 -4.60 -3.33
N ASP A 33 9.23 -4.33 -4.62
CA ASP A 33 8.56 -5.17 -5.60
C ASP A 33 9.54 -6.22 -6.15
N TYR A 34 9.31 -7.48 -5.80
CA TYR A 34 10.02 -8.65 -6.34
C TYR A 34 9.20 -9.40 -7.39
N THR A 35 8.06 -8.87 -7.81
CA THR A 35 7.18 -9.54 -8.78
C THR A 35 7.70 -9.38 -10.20
N SER A 36 7.40 -10.35 -11.06
CA SER A 36 7.75 -10.33 -12.48
C SER A 36 6.70 -11.07 -13.31
N GLY A 37 6.66 -10.79 -14.61
CA GLY A 37 5.70 -11.41 -15.54
C GLY A 37 4.25 -10.94 -15.40
N ARG A 38 3.98 -9.92 -14.57
CA ARG A 38 2.64 -9.32 -14.38
C ARG A 38 2.46 -8.11 -15.29
N LEU A 39 1.24 -7.88 -15.76
CA LEU A 39 0.86 -6.58 -16.32
C LEU A 39 0.87 -5.54 -15.18
N SER A 40 1.84 -4.63 -15.21
CA SER A 40 2.11 -3.68 -14.12
C SER A 40 1.87 -2.21 -14.50
N THR A 41 1.42 -1.95 -15.73
CA THR A 41 1.08 -0.60 -16.20
C THR A 41 -0.12 -0.64 -17.13
N PHE A 42 -0.93 0.43 -17.11
CA PHE A 42 -1.99 0.66 -18.10
C PHE A 42 -1.44 1.24 -19.42
N PHE A 43 -0.16 1.65 -19.44
CA PHE A 43 0.52 2.27 -20.58
C PHE A 43 1.47 1.25 -21.26
N ALA A 44 0.92 0.12 -21.71
CA ALA A 44 1.71 -1.00 -22.24
C ALA A 44 1.65 -1.16 -23.78
N SER A 45 0.76 -0.43 -24.45
CA SER A 45 0.58 -0.52 -25.91
C SER A 45 1.63 0.28 -26.66
N ALA A 46 2.10 -0.23 -27.80
CA ALA A 46 3.13 0.42 -28.62
C ALA A 46 2.75 1.82 -29.12
N ASP A 47 1.44 2.07 -29.30
CA ASP A 47 0.91 3.34 -29.81
C ASP A 47 0.58 4.35 -28.70
N GLN A 48 0.93 4.05 -27.45
CA GLN A 48 0.63 4.88 -26.28
C GLN A 48 1.87 5.59 -25.76
N GLU A 49 1.71 6.82 -25.27
CA GLU A 49 2.79 7.55 -24.61
C GLU A 49 3.25 6.82 -23.34
N ASN A 50 4.58 6.77 -23.16
CA ASN A 50 5.18 6.21 -21.96
C ASN A 50 4.93 7.14 -20.76
N VAL A 51 4.32 6.60 -19.70
CA VAL A 51 4.10 7.34 -18.46
C VAL A 51 5.01 6.80 -17.36
N HIS A 52 5.84 7.70 -16.82
CA HIS A 52 6.74 7.42 -15.70
C HIS A 52 6.17 8.03 -14.42
N THR A 53 5.29 7.28 -13.76
CA THR A 53 4.73 7.70 -12.46
C THR A 53 5.80 7.62 -11.38
N GLY A 54 5.95 8.69 -10.59
CA GLY A 54 6.82 8.68 -9.43
C GLY A 54 6.36 7.66 -8.39
N PHE A 55 7.29 6.86 -7.86
CA PHE A 55 7.00 5.78 -6.92
C PHE A 55 7.83 5.85 -5.62
N THR A 56 8.43 7.02 -5.34
CA THR A 56 9.20 7.25 -4.10
C THR A 56 8.36 7.08 -2.84
N HIS A 57 7.09 7.47 -2.90
CA HIS A 57 6.11 7.28 -1.84
C HIS A 57 4.94 6.49 -2.43
N PRO A 58 4.97 5.14 -2.37
CA PRO A 58 4.02 4.29 -3.09
C PRO A 58 2.61 4.32 -2.49
N TYR A 59 2.45 4.89 -1.29
CA TYR A 59 1.19 4.99 -0.58
C TYR A 59 0.83 6.44 -0.28
N ASP A 60 -0.47 6.75 -0.33
CA ASP A 60 -0.97 8.07 0.02
C ASP A 60 -0.74 8.38 1.51
N ARG A 61 -0.04 9.48 1.77
CA ARG A 61 0.33 9.86 3.13
C ARG A 61 -0.88 10.19 4.00
N ASN A 62 -1.90 10.85 3.46
CA ASN A 62 -3.06 11.28 4.23
C ASN A 62 -3.90 10.07 4.62
N LEU A 63 -4.12 9.13 3.70
CA LEU A 63 -4.86 7.90 3.95
C LEU A 63 -4.19 7.04 5.03
N ARG A 64 -2.86 6.93 5.03
CA ARG A 64 -2.11 6.24 6.09
C ARG A 64 -2.29 6.88 7.47
N VAL A 65 -2.26 8.22 7.53
CA VAL A 65 -2.48 8.97 8.77
C VAL A 65 -3.91 8.74 9.27
N ASP A 66 -4.90 8.82 8.39
CA ASP A 66 -6.30 8.62 8.73
C ASP A 66 -6.59 7.19 9.19
N MET A 67 -6.00 6.18 8.55
CA MET A 67 -6.07 4.79 8.99
C MET A 67 -5.50 4.61 10.39
N THR A 68 -4.34 5.22 10.69
CA THR A 68 -3.78 5.05 12.03
C THR A 68 -4.60 5.76 13.10
N LYS A 69 -5.09 6.98 12.83
CA LYS A 69 -5.99 7.69 13.75
C LYS A 69 -7.28 6.91 14.01
N ASN A 70 -7.83 6.28 12.97
CA ASN A 70 -9.00 5.43 13.12
C ASN A 70 -8.72 4.23 14.03
N ALA A 71 -7.56 3.58 13.87
CA ALA A 71 -7.15 2.47 14.73
C ALA A 71 -6.95 2.90 16.19
N GLU A 72 -6.33 4.05 16.43
CA GLU A 72 -6.19 4.66 17.78
C GLU A 72 -7.57 4.86 18.43
N THR A 73 -8.55 5.37 17.67
CA THR A 73 -9.94 5.57 18.15
C THR A 73 -10.59 4.25 18.60
N HIS A 74 -10.22 3.13 17.99
CA HIS A 74 -10.74 1.80 18.33
C HIS A 74 -9.85 1.01 19.29
N ARG A 75 -8.80 1.64 19.84
CA ARG A 75 -7.82 1.00 20.73
C ARG A 75 -7.13 -0.21 20.08
N THR A 76 -6.93 -0.15 18.77
CA THR A 76 -6.19 -1.15 18.01
C THR A 76 -4.77 -0.67 17.82
N PRO A 77 -3.76 -1.30 18.46
CA PRO A 77 -2.36 -0.99 18.21
C PRO A 77 -2.01 -1.27 16.75
N VAL A 78 -1.37 -0.32 16.09
CA VAL A 78 -0.91 -0.44 14.70
C VAL A 78 0.59 -0.16 14.66
N ILE A 79 1.31 -1.00 13.95
CA ILE A 79 2.73 -0.78 13.64
C ILE A 79 2.80 0.08 12.37
N ARG A 80 3.62 1.12 12.41
CA ARG A 80 3.86 2.02 11.28
C ARG A 80 5.20 1.70 10.61
#